data_AF-A0A9E2ZX91-F1
#
_entry.id   AF-A0A9E2ZX91-F1
#
_cell.length_a   1.000
_cell.length_b   1.000
_cell.length_c   1.000
_cell.angle_alpha   90.00
_cell.angle_beta   90.00
_cell.angle_gamma   90.00
#
_symmetry.space_group_name_H-M   'P 1'
#
loop_
_entity.id
_entity.type
_entity.pdbx_description
1 polymer ?
#
loop_
_entity_poly.entity_id
_entity_poly.type
_entity_poly.pdbx_seq_one_letter_code
_entity_poly.pdbx_strand_id
1 'polypeptide(L)'
;MPAERYPVVWIGRAAVVTLPAEVDLTNADSVREELASVVSQGPVMLVADMSTTTFCDSAAVSALVRTFRQAAAGGCDMRLVASALAVRRVLAITGVDRLIPIYPSLAASVGGPHDTPVRGRHAPPGDDKATADADSDIIEPG
;
A
#
# COMPACT_ATOMS: atom_id res chain seq x y z
N MET A 1 18.71 4.39 -22.51
CA MET A 1 17.30 4.20 -22.90
C MET A 1 16.52 5.41 -22.39
N PRO A 2 15.66 6.06 -23.19
CA PRO A 2 14.77 7.08 -22.64
C PRO A 2 13.93 6.45 -21.53
N ALA A 3 13.69 7.18 -20.45
CA ALA A 3 12.77 6.72 -19.41
C ALA A 3 11.39 6.60 -20.04
N GLU A 4 10.89 5.36 -20.14
CA GLU A 4 9.49 5.08 -20.48
C GLU A 4 8.64 5.85 -19.47
N ARG A 5 7.94 6.89 -19.93
CA ARG A 5 7.18 7.76 -19.04
C ARG A 5 5.76 7.25 -19.01
N TYR A 6 5.38 6.66 -17.88
CA TYR A 6 4.03 6.17 -17.69
C TYR A 6 3.08 7.34 -17.42
N PRO A 7 1.91 7.41 -18.07
CA PRO A 7 0.96 8.49 -17.84
C PRO A 7 0.54 8.56 -16.37
N VAL A 8 0.63 9.77 -15.78
CA VAL A 8 0.19 10.05 -14.41
C VAL A 8 -0.94 11.06 -14.43
N VAL A 9 -2.08 10.68 -13.86
CA VAL A 9 -3.25 11.56 -13.69
C VAL A 9 -3.45 11.81 -12.20
N TRP A 10 -3.54 13.09 -11.82
CA TRP A 10 -3.79 13.52 -10.45
C TRP A 10 -5.25 13.90 -10.27
N ILE A 11 -5.88 13.35 -9.23
CA ILE A 11 -7.26 13.64 -8.84
C ILE A 11 -7.24 14.11 -7.39
N GLY A 12 -7.12 15.42 -7.19
CA GLY A 12 -6.89 15.99 -5.86
C GLY A 12 -5.56 15.50 -5.28
N ARG A 13 -5.63 14.75 -4.17
CA ARG A 13 -4.44 14.14 -3.52
C ARG A 13 -4.22 12.67 -3.90
N ALA A 14 -5.00 12.12 -4.82
CA ALA A 14 -4.80 10.79 -5.37
C ALA A 14 -4.03 10.88 -6.69
N ALA A 15 -3.16 9.91 -6.95
CA ALA A 15 -2.46 9.76 -8.22
C ALA A 15 -2.84 8.42 -8.86
N VAL A 16 -2.99 8.41 -10.18
CA VAL A 16 -3.25 7.22 -10.98
C VAL A 16 -2.12 7.11 -12.00
N VAL A 17 -1.44 5.96 -12.03
CA VAL A 17 -0.35 5.69 -12.98
C VAL A 17 -0.77 4.53 -13.87
N THR A 18 -0.87 4.78 -15.18
CA THR A 18 -1.25 3.75 -16.16
C THR A 18 -0.02 2.95 -16.56
N LEU A 19 -0.05 1.64 -16.28
CA LEU A 19 1.03 0.72 -16.62
C LEU A 19 0.91 0.21 -18.07
N PRO A 20 2.03 -0.17 -18.71
CA PRO A 20 2.04 -0.62 -20.09
C PRO A 20 1.31 -1.96 -20.26
N ALA A 21 1.11 -2.37 -21.52
CA ALA A 21 0.49 -3.65 -21.86
C ALA A 21 1.26 -4.86 -21.29
N GLU A 22 2.58 -4.73 -21.17
CA GLU A 22 3.45 -5.79 -20.67
C GLU A 22 4.38 -5.18 -19.61
N VAL A 23 4.44 -5.80 -18.44
CA VAL A 23 5.41 -5.47 -17.41
C VAL A 23 6.27 -6.69 -17.14
N ASP A 24 7.56 -6.59 -17.42
CA ASP A 24 8.50 -7.72 -17.33
C ASP A 24 9.88 -7.27 -16.84
N LEU A 25 10.85 -8.18 -16.83
CA LEU A 25 12.22 -7.89 -16.44
C LEU A 25 12.86 -6.69 -17.16
N THR A 26 12.44 -6.35 -18.38
CA THR A 26 13.02 -5.28 -19.19
C THR A 26 12.59 -3.89 -18.74
N ASN A 27 11.39 -3.75 -18.17
CA ASN A 27 10.80 -2.46 -17.81
C ASN A 27 10.36 -2.35 -16.34
N ALA A 28 10.41 -3.44 -15.56
CA ALA A 28 9.97 -3.48 -14.17
C ALA A 28 10.71 -2.46 -13.29
N ASP A 29 11.99 -2.22 -13.51
CA ASP A 29 12.74 -1.20 -12.77
C ASP A 29 12.28 0.22 -13.08
N SER A 30 12.01 0.52 -14.36
CA SER A 30 11.44 1.83 -14.74
C SER A 30 10.03 2.01 -14.19
N VAL A 31 9.19 0.97 -14.21
CA VAL A 31 7.86 0.99 -13.56
C VAL A 31 8.00 1.30 -12.06
N ARG A 32 8.90 0.59 -11.37
CA ARG A 32 9.15 0.80 -9.95
C ARG A 32 9.59 2.24 -9.66
N GLU A 33 10.50 2.78 -10.47
CA GLU A 33 11.04 4.13 -10.30
C GLU A 33 9.98 5.21 -10.49
N GLU A 34 9.15 5.08 -11.53
CA GLU A 34 8.06 6.03 -11.76
C GLU A 34 7.04 6.00 -10.62
N LEU A 35 6.59 4.80 -10.21
CA LEU A 35 5.67 4.67 -9.09
C LEU A 35 6.28 5.22 -7.79
N ALA A 36 7.55 4.94 -7.52
CA ALA A 36 8.26 5.47 -6.36
C ALA A 36 8.39 7.01 -6.40
N SER A 37 8.60 7.58 -7.59
CA SER A 37 8.65 9.03 -7.83
C SER A 37 7.29 9.70 -7.60
N VAL A 38 6.20 9.01 -7.92
CA VAL A 38 4.84 9.49 -7.59
C VAL A 38 4.59 9.39 -6.09
N VAL A 39 5.01 8.31 -5.43
CA VAL A 39 4.91 8.17 -3.96
C VAL A 39 5.68 9.28 -3.23
N SER A 40 6.87 9.66 -3.71
CA SER A 40 7.69 10.69 -3.05
C SER A 40 7.06 12.10 -3.11
N GLN A 41 6.10 12.32 -4.02
CA GLN A 41 5.32 13.56 -4.08
C GLN A 41 4.23 13.65 -2.99
N GLY A 42 4.05 12.60 -2.18
CA GLY A 42 3.14 12.59 -1.02
C GLY A 42 1.63 12.50 -1.33
N PRO A 43 1.17 11.68 -2.30
CA PRO A 43 -0.26 11.41 -2.45
C PRO A 43 -0.80 10.71 -1.21
N VAL A 44 -2.10 10.90 -0.94
CA VAL A 44 -2.81 10.08 0.07
C VAL A 44 -3.15 8.69 -0.48
N MET A 45 -3.24 8.58 -1.81
CA MET A 45 -3.56 7.35 -2.51
C MET A 45 -2.82 7.27 -3.85
N LEU A 46 -2.26 6.10 -4.15
CA LEU A 46 -1.67 5.77 -5.46
C LEU A 46 -2.43 4.58 -6.06
N VAL A 47 -2.98 4.76 -7.25
CA VAL A 47 -3.55 3.66 -8.04
C VAL A 47 -2.58 3.29 -9.15
N ALA A 48 -2.04 2.07 -9.09
CA ALA A 48 -1.36 1.48 -10.24
C ALA A 48 -2.41 0.83 -11.15
N ASP A 49 -2.67 1.47 -12.29
CA ASP A 49 -3.68 1.05 -13.24
C ASP A 49 -3.10 0.07 -14.27
N MET A 50 -3.37 -1.22 -14.07
CA MET A 50 -3.01 -2.31 -14.98
C MET A 50 -4.20 -2.74 -15.85
N SER A 51 -5.20 -1.88 -16.06
CA SER A 51 -6.39 -2.21 -16.86
C SER A 51 -6.08 -2.52 -18.32
N THR A 52 -4.98 -1.98 -18.86
CA THR A 52 -4.45 -2.26 -20.20
C THR A 52 -3.35 -3.33 -20.19
N THR A 53 -2.86 -3.73 -19.01
CA THR A 53 -1.81 -4.74 -18.90
C THR A 53 -2.37 -6.14 -19.14
N THR A 54 -1.81 -6.84 -20.11
CA THR A 54 -2.17 -8.20 -20.50
C THR A 54 -1.17 -9.23 -19.99
N PHE A 55 0.06 -8.81 -19.68
CA PHE A 55 1.13 -9.68 -19.20
C PHE A 55 1.89 -9.06 -18.04
N CYS A 56 2.17 -9.86 -17.01
CA CYS A 56 3.13 -9.53 -15.98
C CYS A 56 3.87 -10.77 -15.47
N ASP A 57 5.12 -10.61 -15.07
CA ASP A 57 5.97 -11.68 -14.53
C ASP A 57 6.36 -11.43 -13.05
N SER A 58 7.34 -12.19 -12.55
CA SER A 58 7.86 -12.04 -11.19
C SER A 58 8.63 -10.73 -10.95
N ALA A 59 9.23 -10.13 -11.99
CA ALA A 59 9.91 -8.85 -11.90
C ALA A 59 8.88 -7.72 -11.71
N ALA A 60 7.78 -7.76 -12.46
CA ALA A 60 6.65 -6.85 -12.28
C ALA A 60 6.07 -6.94 -10.85
N VAL A 61 5.83 -8.16 -10.37
CA VAL A 61 5.35 -8.40 -9.00
C VAL A 61 6.31 -7.82 -7.96
N SER A 62 7.62 -8.04 -8.14
CA SER A 62 8.64 -7.52 -7.23
C SER A 62 8.66 -5.99 -7.21
N ALA A 63 8.51 -5.35 -8.37
CA ALA A 63 8.41 -3.89 -8.50
C ALA A 63 7.19 -3.33 -7.75
N LEU A 64 6.02 -3.95 -7.91
CA LEU A 64 4.79 -3.56 -7.23
C LEU A 64 4.91 -3.69 -5.70
N VAL A 65 5.42 -4.81 -5.21
CA VAL A 65 5.59 -5.05 -3.76
C VAL A 65 6.58 -4.07 -3.13
N ARG A 66 7.69 -3.75 -3.81
CA ARG A 66 8.66 -2.75 -3.33
C ARG A 66 8.03 -1.37 -3.23
N THR A 67 7.28 -0.97 -4.26
CA THR A 67 6.56 0.31 -4.29
C THR A 67 5.52 0.36 -3.17
N PHE A 68 4.75 -0.70 -2.96
CA PHE A 68 3.75 -0.79 -1.90
C PHE A 68 4.35 -0.56 -0.51
N ARG A 69 5.50 -1.19 -0.23
CA ARG A 69 6.21 -1.00 1.05
C ARG A 69 6.66 0.45 1.23
N GLN A 70 7.15 1.09 0.16
CA GLN A 70 7.53 2.50 0.19
C GLN A 70 6.30 3.41 0.42
N ALA A 71 5.20 3.16 -0.28
CA ALA A 71 3.95 3.90 -0.10
C ALA A 71 3.42 3.78 1.34
N ALA A 72 3.39 2.56 1.88
CA ALA A 72 2.98 2.30 3.26
C ALA A 72 3.86 3.03 4.28
N ALA A 73 5.18 3.05 4.09
CA ALA A 73 6.10 3.81 4.95
C ALA A 73 5.85 5.33 4.90
N GLY A 74 5.38 5.84 3.76
CA GLY A 74 4.97 7.24 3.59
C GLY A 74 3.52 7.55 3.95
N GLY A 75 2.74 6.57 4.41
CA GLY A 75 1.31 6.74 4.70
C GLY A 75 0.41 6.92 3.47
N CYS A 76 0.89 6.51 2.29
CA CYS A 76 0.12 6.50 1.05
C CYS A 76 -0.58 5.14 0.87
N ASP A 77 -1.90 5.16 0.63
CA ASP A 77 -2.70 3.97 0.31
C ASP A 77 -2.44 3.56 -1.15
N MET A 78 -1.78 2.43 -1.37
CA MET A 78 -1.51 1.93 -2.73
C MET A 78 -2.51 0.84 -3.11
N ARG A 79 -3.16 1.04 -4.26
CA ARG A 79 -4.19 0.15 -4.83
C ARG A 79 -3.77 -0.29 -6.23
N LEU A 80 -4.20 -1.48 -6.62
CA LEU A 80 -3.95 -2.02 -7.96
C LEU A 80 -5.28 -2.16 -8.71
N VAL A 81 -5.31 -1.81 -9.99
CA VAL A 81 -6.42 -2.16 -10.89
C VAL A 81 -5.92 -3.24 -11.84
N ALA A 82 -6.60 -4.37 -11.92
CA ALA A 82 -6.26 -5.44 -12.87
C ALA A 82 -7.54 -6.05 -13.46
N SER A 83 -7.71 -5.89 -14.77
CA SER A 83 -8.86 -6.41 -15.53
C SER A 83 -8.57 -7.78 -16.15
N ALA A 84 -7.36 -7.99 -16.66
CA ALA A 84 -6.96 -9.20 -17.38
C ALA A 84 -6.86 -10.42 -16.44
N LEU A 85 -7.52 -11.53 -16.81
CA LEU A 85 -7.51 -12.76 -16.01
C LEU A 85 -6.09 -13.34 -15.85
N ALA A 86 -5.25 -13.23 -16.87
CA ALA A 86 -3.85 -13.69 -16.82
C ALA A 86 -3.06 -12.94 -15.73
N VAL A 87 -3.12 -11.61 -15.73
CA VAL A 87 -2.50 -10.76 -14.71
C VAL A 87 -3.03 -11.08 -13.32
N ARG A 88 -4.36 -11.18 -13.16
CA ARG A 88 -4.98 -11.53 -11.87
C ARG A 88 -4.50 -12.90 -11.35
N ARG A 89 -4.32 -13.90 -12.23
CA ARG A 89 -3.78 -15.21 -11.85
C ARG A 89 -2.35 -15.11 -11.36
N VAL A 90 -1.48 -14.35 -12.05
CA VAL A 90 -0.10 -14.14 -11.61
C VAL A 90 -0.07 -13.47 -10.24
N LEU A 91 -0.88 -12.43 -10.03
CA LEU A 91 -0.98 -11.72 -8.76
C LEU A 91 -1.49 -12.61 -7.62
N ALA A 92 -2.45 -13.50 -7.90
CA ALA A 92 -2.96 -14.45 -6.92
C ALA A 92 -1.97 -15.57 -6.58
N ILE A 93 -1.28 -16.13 -7.59
CA ILE A 93 -0.25 -17.17 -7.40
C ILE A 93 0.92 -16.62 -6.57
N THR A 94 1.30 -15.37 -6.82
CA THR A 94 2.38 -14.71 -6.09
C THR A 94 1.95 -14.14 -4.73
N GLY A 95 0.66 -14.21 -4.40
CA GLY A 95 0.09 -13.74 -3.13
C GLY A 95 0.07 -12.22 -2.97
N VAL A 96 0.26 -11.47 -4.06
CA VAL A 96 0.22 -10.00 -4.06
C VAL A 96 -1.16 -9.50 -3.70
N ASP A 97 -2.21 -10.23 -4.09
CA ASP A 97 -3.61 -9.94 -3.76
C ASP A 97 -3.91 -9.91 -2.26
N ARG A 98 -3.07 -10.53 -1.43
CA ARG A 98 -3.15 -10.50 0.04
C ARG A 98 -2.42 -9.31 0.67
N LEU A 99 -1.55 -8.65 -0.10
CA LEU A 99 -0.74 -7.52 0.35
C LEU A 99 -1.30 -6.19 -0.16
N ILE A 100 -1.65 -6.15 -1.44
CA ILE A 100 -2.11 -4.95 -2.15
C ILE A 100 -3.57 -5.17 -2.54
N PRO A 101 -4.49 -4.28 -2.15
CA PRO A 101 -5.88 -4.34 -2.61
C PRO A 101 -5.96 -4.26 -4.14
N ILE A 102 -6.59 -5.26 -4.77
CA ILE A 102 -6.78 -5.35 -6.23
C ILE A 102 -8.24 -5.12 -6.58
N TYR A 103 -8.48 -4.18 -7.49
CA TYR A 103 -9.80 -3.80 -7.96
C TYR A 103 -10.00 -4.16 -9.44
N PRO A 104 -11.24 -4.43 -9.86
CA PRO A 104 -11.53 -4.76 -11.26
C PRO A 104 -11.53 -3.55 -12.19
N SER A 105 -11.61 -2.32 -11.65
CA SER A 105 -11.65 -1.08 -12.43
C SER A 105 -11.17 0.12 -11.60
N LEU A 106 -10.79 1.20 -12.29
CA LEU A 106 -10.40 2.47 -11.65
C LEU A 106 -11.54 3.09 -10.84
N ALA A 107 -12.79 2.99 -11.32
CA ALA A 107 -13.95 3.49 -10.58
C ALA A 107 -14.11 2.76 -9.23
N ALA A 108 -13.92 1.43 -9.22
CA ALA A 108 -13.96 0.65 -7.99
C ALA A 108 -12.79 0.95 -7.05
N SER A 109 -11.61 1.28 -7.59
CA SER A 109 -10.42 1.57 -6.77
C SER A 109 -10.47 2.94 -6.12
N VAL A 110 -11.17 3.93 -6.68
CA VAL A 110 -11.30 5.28 -6.07
C VAL A 110 -12.49 5.34 -5.10
N GLY A 111 -13.54 4.55 -5.34
CA GLY A 111 -14.76 4.53 -4.51
C GLY A 111 -14.79 3.49 -3.38
N GLY A 112 -13.81 2.58 -3.30
CA GLY A 112 -13.76 1.55 -2.26
C GLY A 112 -13.38 2.09 -0.88
N PRO A 113 -14.00 1.59 0.23
CA PRO A 113 -13.67 2.02 1.58
C PRO A 113 -12.18 1.80 1.89
N HIS A 114 -11.56 2.80 2.51
CA HIS A 114 -10.21 2.71 3.05
C HIS A 114 -10.24 1.76 4.26
N ASP A 115 -9.75 0.54 4.13
CA ASP A 115 -9.35 -0.23 5.32
C ASP A 115 -8.00 0.34 5.79
N THR A 116 -8.05 1.42 6.55
CA THR A 116 -6.87 1.99 7.22
C THR A 116 -6.27 0.92 8.13
N PRO A 117 -5.00 0.50 7.96
CA PRO A 117 -4.34 -0.30 8.98
C PRO A 117 -4.29 0.54 10.25
N VAL A 118 -4.88 0.00 11.31
CA VAL A 118 -4.93 0.56 12.66
C VAL A 118 -3.55 1.14 13.00
N ARG A 119 -3.48 2.47 13.17
CA ARG A 119 -2.36 3.13 13.83
C ARG A 119 -2.17 2.44 15.18
N GLY A 120 -1.15 1.60 15.29
CA GLY A 120 -0.62 1.16 16.56
C GLY A 120 -0.21 2.39 17.35
N ARG A 121 -1.09 2.86 18.23
CA ARG A 121 -0.73 3.69 19.38
C ARG A 121 0.14 2.82 20.28
N HIS A 122 1.43 2.78 20.01
CA HIS A 122 2.41 2.46 21.05
C HIS A 122 2.56 3.74 21.89
N ALA A 123 1.73 3.85 22.92
CA ALA A 123 2.01 4.79 24.01
C ALA A 123 3.30 4.30 24.71
N PRO A 124 4.23 5.20 25.06
CA PRO A 124 5.43 4.80 25.80
C PRO A 124 5.02 4.26 27.19
N PRO A 125 5.71 3.25 27.73
CA PRO A 125 5.53 2.89 29.13
C PRO A 125 6.04 4.07 29.98
N GLY A 126 5.11 4.70 30.68
CA GLY A 126 5.43 5.65 31.74
C GLY A 126 6.08 4.90 32.89
N ASP A 127 7.30 5.29 33.22
CA ASP A 127 7.88 5.05 34.54
C ASP A 127 6.92 5.65 35.57
N ASP A 128 6.44 4.83 36.51
CA ASP A 128 5.99 5.38 37.79
C ASP A 128 6.63 4.60 38.95
N LYS A 129 7.35 5.39 39.74
CA LYS A 129 8.14 4.98 40.89
C LYS A 129 7.22 4.59 42.04
N ALA A 130 7.71 3.65 42.84
CA ALA A 130 7.25 3.40 44.20
C ALA A 130 7.13 4.70 45.03
N THR A 131 6.13 4.77 45.91
CA THR A 131 6.26 5.15 47.33
C THR A 131 4.98 4.74 48.10
N ALA A 132 5.19 4.39 49.36
CA ALA A 132 4.34 3.70 50.30
C ALA A 132 3.36 4.59 51.12
N ASP A 133 2.63 3.88 51.99
CA ASP A 133 1.96 4.30 53.24
C ASP A 133 0.60 5.00 53.15
N ALA A 134 -0.46 4.34 53.62
CA ALA A 134 -0.88 4.43 55.03
C ALA A 134 -2.27 3.78 55.26
N ASP A 135 -2.31 2.89 56.26
CA ASP A 135 -3.24 2.89 57.40
C ASP A 135 -4.76 3.03 57.16
N SER A 136 -5.51 1.95 57.48
CA SER A 136 -6.86 2.06 58.05
C SER A 136 -7.28 0.73 58.69
N ASP A 137 -7.26 0.75 60.02
CA ASP A 137 -8.18 0.07 60.93
C ASP A 137 -9.56 -0.24 60.31
N ILE A 138 -9.95 -1.51 60.24
CA ILE A 138 -11.34 -1.92 60.34
C ILE A 138 -11.44 -3.16 61.25
N ILE A 139 -12.14 -2.92 62.36
CA ILE A 139 -12.59 -3.84 63.40
C ILE A 139 -13.65 -4.80 62.82
N GLU A 140 -13.55 -6.09 63.10
CA GLU A 140 -14.65 -7.06 62.99
C GLU A 140 -14.74 -7.87 64.30
N PRO A 141 -15.94 -8.02 64.91
CA PRO A 141 -16.12 -8.69 66.20
C PRO A 141 -16.49 -10.17 66.05
N GLY A 142 -15.98 -11.01 66.96
CA GLY A 142 -16.36 -12.42 67.07
C GLY A 142 -15.58 -13.16 68.13
#